data_AF-A0A5N5SIK4-F1
#
_entry.id   AF-A0A5N5SIK4-F1
#
_cell.length_a   1.000
_cell.length_b   1.000
_cell.length_c   1.000
_cell.angle_alpha   90.00
_cell.angle_beta   90.00
_cell.angle_gamma   90.00
#
_symmetry.space_group_name_H-M   'P 1'
#
loop_
_entity.id
_entity.type
_entity.pdbx_description
1 polymer ?
#
loop_
_entity_poly.entity_id
_entity_poly.type
_entity_poly.pdbx_seq_one_letter_code
_entity_poly.pdbx_strand_id
1 'polypeptide(L)'
;MLIEIALLGLLIYIVWNAVKKPSDYPPGPLGITNFGHIFFRLSEINLRLEELKKKHGNIISWKIGTRLFVFLCDPKQIKEAFQSQDFADRPDLMMFSLFEGKPKLGIVASNGIHWNNSRRFTLRHLKDLGMGKSKIVSAVQYEASELVKEIKKQAGTPAPLPQALKPAIINVLWQMVASIRHDLDNEEVVLIDKLIQKVMENASLIMMQDFFPWPKNILPESIYNWLVKKHILIEAVSALESSLRKVVNEHIKSLDESNPRDYIDEYLIEMKKQIDNPESTMSIRDLITSIADLFDAGLQTTTATIYWAVFYLASFPEVQKKLHAEIDKEIPKGNLVNADDKKRLPYTEAFLNEVLRFSSLIPLGVFRSVSKDIKFGGYTIPKDAIVGMLAGSIHFDPKYFEFPNEFRPERFINAEGKFESPKEFLMAFGLGKRQCLGEALARMELFIFLTTMLQELQFSVPPNQTIDLKPNPFPAFNPPKFDQNILVTVRK
;
A
#
# COMPACT_ATOMS: atom_id res chain seq x y z
N MET A 1 21.01 -25.98 47.75
CA MET A 1 21.16 -27.03 46.71
C MET A 1 19.84 -27.68 46.28
N LEU A 2 19.11 -28.46 47.10
CA LEU A 2 17.86 -29.13 46.66
C LEU A 2 16.73 -28.15 46.28
N ILE A 3 16.55 -27.08 47.06
CA ILE A 3 15.56 -26.03 46.78
C ILE A 3 15.90 -25.29 45.47
N GLU A 4 17.17 -24.98 45.24
CA GLU A 4 17.62 -24.30 44.02
C GLU A 4 17.42 -25.19 42.77
N ILE A 5 17.70 -26.49 42.88
CA ILE A 5 17.44 -27.46 41.80
C ILE A 5 15.93 -27.56 41.51
N ALA A 6 15.09 -27.59 42.55
CA ALA A 6 13.64 -27.63 42.38
C ALA A 6 13.09 -26.35 41.73
N LEU A 7 13.59 -25.18 42.15
CA LEU A 7 13.23 -23.89 41.55
C LEU A 7 13.70 -23.78 40.10
N LEU A 8 14.90 -24.28 39.78
CA LEU A 8 15.41 -24.35 38.41
C LEU A 8 14.56 -25.29 37.55
N GLY A 9 14.19 -26.46 38.05
CA GLY A 9 13.31 -27.41 37.37
C GLY A 9 11.92 -26.83 37.11
N LEU A 10 11.33 -26.13 38.08
CA LEU A 10 10.06 -25.43 37.92
C LEU A 10 10.16 -24.30 36.90
N LEU A 11 11.23 -23.51 36.93
CA LEU A 11 11.49 -22.46 35.94
C LEU A 11 11.60 -23.04 34.53
N ILE A 12 12.36 -24.13 34.35
CA ILE A 12 12.48 -24.82 33.06
C ILE A 12 11.11 -25.34 32.60
N TYR A 13 10.32 -25.94 33.49
CA TYR A 13 8.98 -26.43 33.16
C TYR A 13 8.03 -25.29 32.74
N ILE A 14 8.04 -24.17 33.46
CA ILE A 14 7.25 -22.98 33.12
C ILE A 14 7.70 -22.41 31.78
N VAL A 15 9.00 -22.23 31.57
CA VAL A 15 9.56 -21.71 30.32
C VAL A 15 9.25 -22.66 29.17
N TRP A 16 9.42 -23.97 29.35
CA TRP A 16 9.10 -24.99 28.35
C TRP A 16 7.63 -24.93 27.94
N ASN A 17 6.70 -24.91 28.90
CA ASN A 17 5.28 -24.80 28.59
C ASN A 17 4.90 -23.44 27.98
N ALA A 18 5.64 -22.37 28.30
CA ALA A 18 5.46 -21.06 27.69
C ALA A 18 5.95 -21.00 26.24
N VAL A 19 6.94 -21.81 25.85
CA VAL A 19 7.52 -21.79 24.48
C VAL A 19 7.08 -22.97 23.60
N LYS A 20 6.55 -24.05 24.19
CA LYS A 20 6.16 -25.26 23.47
C LYS A 20 5.04 -24.94 22.47
N LYS A 21 5.29 -25.26 21.20
CA LYS A 21 4.31 -25.18 20.13
C LYS A 21 3.62 -26.55 19.93
N PRO A 22 2.34 -26.59 19.53
CA PRO A 22 1.71 -27.82 19.01
C PRO A 22 2.54 -28.43 17.88
N SER A 23 2.49 -29.75 17.70
CA SER A 23 3.29 -30.46 16.70
C SER A 23 2.91 -30.10 15.25
N ASP A 24 1.67 -29.65 15.03
CA ASP A 24 1.14 -29.22 13.75
C ASP A 24 1.12 -27.68 13.59
N TYR A 25 1.85 -26.96 14.44
CA TYR A 25 1.94 -25.51 14.35
C TYR A 25 2.90 -25.07 13.23
N PRO A 26 2.65 -23.95 12.53
CA PRO A 26 3.54 -23.53 11.47
C PRO A 26 4.97 -23.27 11.99
N PRO A 27 6.01 -23.71 11.27
CA PRO A 27 7.38 -23.73 11.76
C PRO A 27 7.97 -22.32 11.85
N GLY A 28 8.80 -22.07 12.86
CA GLY A 28 9.39 -20.73 13.07
C GLY A 28 10.14 -20.65 14.39
N PRO A 29 10.80 -19.51 14.69
CA PRO A 29 11.61 -19.35 15.89
C PRO A 29 10.75 -19.54 17.15
N LEU A 30 11.38 -20.05 18.21
CA LEU A 30 10.74 -20.10 19.52
C LEU A 30 10.47 -18.68 20.01
N GLY A 31 9.26 -18.46 20.51
CA GLY A 31 8.85 -17.16 21.05
C GLY A 31 8.39 -17.35 22.48
N ILE A 32 8.84 -16.47 23.37
CA ILE A 32 8.43 -16.47 24.78
C ILE A 32 6.98 -15.96 24.85
N THR A 33 6.16 -16.49 25.76
CA THR A 33 4.80 -15.98 26.00
C THR A 33 4.81 -14.46 26.24
N ASN A 34 3.83 -13.74 25.67
CA ASN A 34 3.66 -12.27 25.70
C ASN A 34 4.73 -11.41 25.01
N PHE A 35 5.91 -11.97 24.79
CA PHE A 35 7.06 -11.24 24.28
C PHE A 35 7.43 -11.66 22.84
N GLY A 36 7.10 -12.89 22.48
CA GLY A 36 7.47 -13.48 21.20
C GLY A 36 8.98 -13.62 21.09
N HIS A 37 9.49 -13.44 19.88
CA HIS A 37 10.92 -13.38 19.60
C HIS A 37 11.34 -11.90 19.51
N ILE A 38 11.78 -11.32 20.62
CA ILE A 38 11.98 -9.85 20.77
C ILE A 38 13.29 -9.35 20.14
N PHE A 39 14.31 -10.20 20.03
CA PHE A 39 15.66 -9.76 19.65
C PHE A 39 15.84 -9.62 18.13
N PHE A 40 15.14 -8.66 17.52
CA PHE A 40 15.36 -8.32 16.12
C PHE A 40 15.08 -6.83 15.85
N ARG A 41 15.81 -6.27 14.88
CA ARG A 41 15.50 -4.94 14.35
C ARG A 41 14.41 -5.10 13.29
N LEU A 42 13.35 -4.29 13.39
CA LEU A 42 12.27 -4.27 12.38
C LEU A 42 12.80 -3.97 10.97
N SER A 43 13.89 -3.19 10.86
CA SER A 43 14.58 -2.90 9.59
C SER A 43 15.16 -4.15 8.91
N GLU A 44 15.37 -5.24 9.64
CA GLU A 44 15.95 -6.50 9.13
C GLU A 44 14.87 -7.57 8.89
N ILE A 45 13.59 -7.23 9.01
CA ILE A 45 12.49 -8.20 8.95
C ILE A 45 12.51 -9.03 7.66
N ASN A 46 12.74 -8.39 6.50
CA ASN A 46 12.79 -9.08 5.22
C ASN A 46 13.93 -10.10 5.16
N LEU A 47 15.13 -9.74 5.64
CA LEU A 47 16.28 -10.65 5.70
C LEU A 47 16.00 -11.86 6.60
N ARG A 48 15.38 -11.63 7.76
CA ARG A 48 15.01 -12.71 8.69
C ARG A 48 13.94 -13.63 8.10
N LEU A 49 12.96 -13.08 7.39
CA LEU A 49 11.95 -13.88 6.71
C LEU A 49 12.56 -14.76 5.61
N GLU A 50 13.57 -14.26 4.88
CA GLU A 50 14.32 -15.08 3.92
C GLU A 50 15.11 -16.21 4.59
N GLU A 51 15.78 -15.95 5.72
CA GLU A 51 16.47 -16.99 6.50
C GLU A 51 15.49 -18.08 6.97
N LEU A 52 14.31 -17.68 7.46
CA LEU A 52 13.26 -18.59 7.89
C LEU A 52 12.69 -19.39 6.72
N LYS A 53 12.43 -18.75 5.57
CA LYS A 53 11.99 -19.42 4.34
C LYS A 53 13.00 -20.50 3.93
N LYS A 54 14.31 -20.18 3.92
CA LYS A 54 15.37 -21.15 3.60
C LYS A 54 15.39 -22.34 4.57
N LYS A 55 15.13 -22.11 5.86
CA LYS A 55 15.17 -23.13 6.90
C LYS A 55 13.91 -24.00 6.97
N HIS A 56 12.74 -23.41 6.76
CA HIS A 56 11.45 -24.01 7.08
C HIS A 56 10.54 -24.21 5.85
N GLY A 57 10.93 -23.68 4.69
CA GLY A 57 10.21 -23.87 3.44
C GLY A 57 9.09 -22.84 3.24
N ASN A 58 7.95 -23.31 2.73
CA ASN A 58 6.95 -22.44 2.09
C ASN A 58 5.96 -21.78 3.05
N ILE A 59 5.85 -22.25 4.29
CA ILE A 59 5.00 -21.66 5.33
C ILE A 59 5.86 -21.47 6.57
N ILE A 60 5.95 -20.24 7.04
CA ILE A 60 6.75 -19.87 8.20
C ILE A 60 5.91 -19.10 9.21
N SER A 61 6.19 -19.24 10.51
CA SER A 61 5.60 -18.43 11.56
C SER A 61 6.62 -17.53 12.23
N TRP A 62 6.13 -16.41 12.76
CA TRP A 62 6.88 -15.55 13.66
C TRP A 62 5.94 -14.97 14.71
N LYS A 63 6.23 -15.24 15.98
CA LYS A 63 5.53 -14.61 17.10
C LYS A 63 6.21 -13.29 17.50
N ILE A 64 5.51 -12.17 17.37
CA ILE A 64 5.97 -10.83 17.76
C ILE A 64 5.05 -10.34 18.89
N GLY A 65 5.60 -10.18 20.09
CA GLY A 65 4.79 -9.93 21.29
C GLY A 65 3.75 -11.04 21.50
N THR A 66 2.48 -10.64 21.56
CA THR A 66 1.33 -11.54 21.69
C THR A 66 0.77 -12.03 20.36
N ARG A 67 1.24 -11.49 19.22
CA ARG A 67 0.68 -11.77 17.89
C ARG A 67 1.46 -12.85 17.16
N LEU A 68 0.73 -13.77 16.52
CA LEU A 68 1.29 -14.75 15.61
C LEU A 68 1.19 -14.23 14.18
N PHE A 69 2.32 -14.11 13.51
CA PHE A 69 2.39 -13.93 12.06
C PHE A 69 2.65 -15.28 11.41
N VAL A 70 1.95 -15.56 10.32
CA VAL A 70 2.18 -16.70 9.43
C VAL A 70 2.41 -16.13 8.04
N PHE A 71 3.52 -16.48 7.42
CA PHE A 71 3.86 -16.01 6.09
C PHE A 71 3.84 -17.16 5.08
N LEU A 72 3.16 -16.92 3.98
CA LEU A 72 3.08 -17.82 2.84
C LEU A 72 4.13 -17.40 1.81
N CYS A 73 5.00 -18.32 1.40
CA CYS A 73 6.17 -18.05 0.57
C CYS A 73 6.08 -18.66 -0.83
N ASP A 74 5.14 -19.59 -1.04
CA ASP A 74 4.90 -20.22 -2.35
C ASP A 74 3.70 -19.57 -3.07
N PRO A 75 3.84 -19.18 -4.35
CA PRO A 75 2.76 -18.55 -5.11
C PRO A 75 1.45 -19.35 -5.18
N LYS A 76 1.52 -20.68 -5.28
CA LYS A 76 0.31 -21.52 -5.36
C LYS A 76 -0.42 -21.50 -4.04
N GLN A 77 0.30 -21.64 -2.93
CA GLN A 77 -0.28 -21.56 -1.58
C GLN A 77 -0.85 -20.17 -1.28
N ILE A 78 -0.17 -19.10 -1.69
CA ILE A 78 -0.69 -17.74 -1.55
C ILE A 78 -2.01 -17.61 -2.32
N LYS A 79 -2.06 -18.07 -3.57
CA LYS A 79 -3.25 -18.01 -4.42
C LYS A 79 -4.41 -18.80 -3.79
N GLU A 80 -4.16 -20.03 -3.36
CA GLU A 80 -5.15 -20.89 -2.68
C GLU A 80 -5.72 -20.22 -1.42
N ALA A 81 -4.84 -19.77 -0.51
CA ALA A 81 -5.26 -19.13 0.73
C ALA A 81 -6.05 -17.83 0.45
N PHE A 82 -5.55 -16.96 -0.42
CA PHE A 82 -6.09 -15.61 -0.58
C PHE A 82 -7.38 -15.55 -1.40
N GLN A 83 -7.73 -16.63 -2.10
CA GLN A 83 -9.03 -16.82 -2.73
C GLN A 83 -10.11 -17.31 -1.75
N SER A 84 -9.71 -17.95 -0.64
CA SER A 84 -10.63 -18.43 0.39
C SER A 84 -11.18 -17.30 1.25
N GLN A 85 -12.44 -17.44 1.69
CA GLN A 85 -13.07 -16.55 2.66
C GLN A 85 -12.43 -16.68 4.05
N ASP A 86 -11.88 -17.86 4.37
CA ASP A 86 -11.29 -18.13 5.69
C ASP A 86 -10.05 -17.26 5.98
N PHE A 87 -9.39 -16.75 4.93
CA PHE A 87 -8.25 -15.83 5.03
C PHE A 87 -8.61 -14.40 4.63
N ALA A 88 -9.88 -14.05 4.47
CA ALA A 88 -10.26 -12.75 3.90
C ALA A 88 -10.33 -11.63 4.94
N ASP A 89 -10.28 -11.93 6.23
CA ASP A 89 -10.42 -10.93 7.28
C ASP A 89 -9.15 -10.10 7.46
N ARG A 90 -9.29 -8.94 8.09
CA ARG A 90 -8.21 -8.10 8.60
C ARG A 90 -7.99 -8.33 10.08
N PRO A 91 -6.75 -8.27 10.56
CA PRO A 91 -6.48 -8.38 11.98
C PRO A 91 -6.92 -7.11 12.72
N ASP A 92 -7.32 -7.24 13.99
CA ASP A 92 -7.68 -6.12 14.87
C ASP A 92 -6.39 -5.42 15.37
N LEU A 93 -5.73 -4.69 14.47
CA LEU A 93 -4.59 -3.83 14.75
C LEU A 93 -4.98 -2.36 14.57
N MET A 94 -4.44 -1.49 15.41
CA MET A 94 -4.63 -0.04 15.31
C MET A 94 -4.19 0.48 13.95
N MET A 95 -3.08 -0.05 13.40
CA MET A 95 -2.55 0.37 12.09
C MET A 95 -3.52 0.22 10.93
N PHE A 96 -4.52 -0.67 11.03
CA PHE A 96 -5.52 -0.87 9.98
C PHE A 96 -6.73 0.05 10.12
N SER A 97 -6.84 0.82 11.21
CA SER A 97 -8.04 1.56 11.56
C SER A 97 -7.70 3.04 11.69
N LEU A 98 -8.00 3.83 10.65
CA LEU A 98 -7.80 5.28 10.69
C LEU A 98 -8.60 5.93 11.82
N PHE A 99 -9.84 5.48 12.05
CA PHE A 99 -10.68 5.95 13.16
C PHE A 99 -10.84 4.87 14.23
N GLU A 100 -10.77 5.24 15.51
CA GLU A 100 -11.00 4.31 16.62
C GLU A 100 -12.48 3.94 16.77
N GLY A 101 -12.81 2.67 17.01
CA GLY A 101 -14.19 2.24 17.28
C GLY A 101 -14.43 0.76 16.96
N LYS A 102 -15.57 0.25 17.47
CA LYS A 102 -16.14 -1.04 17.06
C LYS A 102 -17.60 -0.81 16.63
N PRO A 103 -18.06 -1.40 15.50
CA PRO A 103 -17.27 -2.20 14.55
C PRO A 103 -16.22 -1.37 13.79
N LYS A 104 -15.23 -2.05 13.20
CA LYS A 104 -14.27 -1.43 12.27
C LYS A 104 -15.00 -1.02 10.99
N LEU A 105 -14.76 0.21 10.53
CA LEU A 105 -15.43 0.82 9.39
C LEU A 105 -14.51 0.88 8.17
N GLY A 106 -15.02 1.39 7.06
CA GLY A 106 -14.28 1.60 5.82
C GLY A 106 -14.14 0.36 4.97
N ILE A 107 -13.27 0.45 3.96
CA ILE A 107 -13.04 -0.56 2.94
C ILE A 107 -11.81 -1.42 3.30
N VAL A 108 -10.83 -0.81 3.95
CA VAL A 108 -9.54 -1.43 4.25
C VAL A 108 -9.65 -2.36 5.46
N ALA A 109 -10.23 -1.85 6.56
CA ALA A 109 -10.19 -2.45 7.91
C ALA A 109 -11.36 -3.39 8.24
N SER A 110 -12.54 -3.10 7.69
CA SER A 110 -13.77 -3.84 8.00
C SER A 110 -13.69 -5.30 7.55
N ASN A 111 -14.56 -6.13 8.12
CA ASN A 111 -14.67 -7.58 7.86
C ASN A 111 -16.11 -8.00 7.59
N GLY A 112 -16.30 -9.24 7.14
CA GLY A 112 -17.62 -9.84 6.96
C GLY A 112 -18.53 -9.07 6.00
N ILE A 113 -19.81 -8.93 6.38
CA ILE A 113 -20.85 -8.27 5.56
C ILE A 113 -20.53 -6.80 5.31
N HIS A 114 -20.04 -6.09 6.33
CA HIS A 114 -19.63 -4.68 6.21
C HIS A 114 -18.61 -4.49 5.09
N TRP A 115 -17.54 -5.28 5.11
CA TRP A 115 -16.52 -5.21 4.06
C TRP A 115 -17.07 -5.56 2.68
N ASN A 116 -17.89 -6.62 2.58
CA ASN A 116 -18.48 -7.02 1.31
C ASN A 116 -19.33 -5.89 0.71
N ASN A 117 -20.14 -5.23 1.54
CA ASN A 117 -21.01 -4.13 1.13
C ASN A 117 -20.18 -2.91 0.71
N SER A 118 -19.27 -2.42 1.58
CA SER A 118 -18.43 -1.25 1.27
C SER A 118 -17.57 -1.51 0.03
N ARG A 119 -16.89 -2.66 -0.07
CA ARG A 119 -16.09 -3.01 -1.26
C ARG A 119 -16.91 -3.06 -2.54
N ARG A 120 -18.08 -3.70 -2.51
CA ARG A 120 -18.95 -3.83 -3.70
C ARG A 120 -19.48 -2.47 -4.14
N PHE A 121 -19.92 -1.66 -3.17
CA PHE A 121 -20.35 -0.29 -3.40
C PHE A 121 -19.22 0.51 -4.07
N THR A 122 -18.01 0.49 -3.49
CA THR A 122 -16.89 1.26 -4.03
C THR A 122 -16.43 0.79 -5.40
N LEU A 123 -16.30 -0.53 -5.64
CA LEU A 123 -15.91 -1.04 -6.97
C LEU A 123 -16.89 -0.62 -8.08
N ARG A 124 -18.20 -0.64 -7.78
CA ARG A 124 -19.23 -0.21 -8.73
C ARG A 124 -19.03 1.25 -9.09
N HIS A 125 -19.01 2.13 -8.09
CA HIS A 125 -18.99 3.57 -8.34
C HIS A 125 -17.64 4.07 -8.86
N LEU A 126 -16.50 3.49 -8.45
CA LEU A 126 -15.22 3.82 -9.08
C LEU A 126 -15.17 3.43 -10.56
N LYS A 127 -15.82 2.32 -10.95
CA LYS A 127 -15.93 1.90 -12.35
C LYS A 127 -16.87 2.84 -13.13
N ASP A 128 -17.97 3.24 -12.51
CA ASP A 128 -18.97 4.09 -13.15
C ASP A 128 -18.55 5.57 -13.24
N LEU A 129 -17.74 6.06 -12.30
CA LEU A 129 -17.28 7.45 -12.25
C LEU A 129 -15.92 7.70 -12.92
N GLY A 130 -15.11 6.66 -13.11
CA GLY A 130 -13.71 6.89 -13.48
C GLY A 130 -13.08 5.81 -14.33
N MET A 131 -12.88 4.61 -13.81
CA MET A 131 -11.88 3.67 -14.36
C MET A 131 -12.08 3.37 -15.87
N GLY A 132 -11.34 4.08 -16.75
CA GLY A 132 -11.41 3.97 -18.21
C GLY A 132 -12.45 4.85 -18.91
N LYS A 133 -13.09 5.80 -18.23
CA LYS A 133 -14.02 6.79 -18.80
C LYS A 133 -13.33 8.13 -19.04
N SER A 134 -13.85 8.91 -19.99
CA SER A 134 -13.24 10.17 -20.44
C SER A 134 -12.98 11.18 -19.31
N LYS A 135 -13.92 11.36 -18.36
CA LYS A 135 -13.81 12.37 -17.29
C LYS A 135 -12.55 12.17 -16.42
N ILE A 136 -12.29 10.97 -15.91
CA ILE A 136 -11.10 10.73 -15.09
C ILE A 136 -9.82 10.75 -15.93
N VAL A 137 -9.87 10.27 -17.17
CA VAL A 137 -8.70 10.29 -18.05
C VAL A 137 -8.27 11.74 -18.28
N SER A 138 -9.22 12.64 -18.55
CA SER A 138 -8.94 14.06 -18.68
C SER A 138 -8.45 14.70 -17.38
N ALA A 139 -8.96 14.29 -16.22
CA ALA A 139 -8.46 14.73 -14.92
C ALA A 139 -6.98 14.33 -14.73
N VAL A 140 -6.62 13.06 -14.99
CA VAL A 140 -5.24 12.58 -14.89
C VAL A 140 -4.33 13.28 -15.90
N GLN A 141 -4.78 13.44 -17.15
CA GLN A 141 -4.03 14.17 -18.18
C GLN A 141 -3.74 15.62 -17.78
N TYR A 142 -4.72 16.28 -17.18
CA TYR A 142 -4.59 17.64 -16.69
C TYR A 142 -3.55 17.71 -15.56
N GLU A 143 -3.70 16.89 -14.51
CA GLU A 143 -2.75 16.89 -13.39
C GLU A 143 -1.34 16.48 -13.82
N ALA A 144 -1.20 15.54 -14.76
CA ALA A 144 0.10 15.15 -15.32
C ALA A 144 0.77 16.32 -16.06
N SER A 145 -0.03 17.07 -16.83
CA SER A 145 0.44 18.25 -17.58
C SER A 145 0.86 19.40 -16.64
N GLU A 146 0.07 19.68 -15.60
CA GLU A 146 0.41 20.67 -14.57
C GLU A 146 1.66 20.27 -13.80
N LEU A 147 1.79 19.00 -13.43
CA LEU A 147 2.98 18.48 -12.78
C LEU A 147 4.23 18.64 -13.66
N VAL A 148 4.15 18.36 -14.97
CA VAL A 148 5.27 18.58 -15.89
C VAL A 148 5.67 20.06 -15.92
N LYS A 149 4.72 21.00 -15.91
CA LYS A 149 5.02 22.44 -15.83
C LYS A 149 5.78 22.78 -14.55
N GLU A 150 5.38 22.22 -13.41
CA GLU A 150 6.09 22.42 -12.14
C GLU A 150 7.50 21.81 -12.17
N ILE A 151 7.67 20.59 -12.68
CA ILE A 151 8.99 19.94 -12.78
C ILE A 151 9.93 20.73 -13.72
N LYS A 152 9.41 21.35 -14.79
CA LYS A 152 10.22 22.19 -15.69
C LYS A 152 10.83 23.40 -14.98
N LYS A 153 10.23 23.91 -13.89
CA LYS A 153 10.78 25.05 -13.13
C LYS A 153 12.12 24.72 -12.47
N GLN A 154 12.39 23.46 -12.16
CA GLN A 154 13.67 22.99 -11.61
C GLN A 154 14.61 22.39 -12.67
N ALA A 155 14.28 22.49 -13.96
CA ALA A 155 15.11 21.92 -15.02
C ALA A 155 16.54 22.51 -14.99
N GLY A 156 17.54 21.64 -15.13
CA GLY A 156 18.95 21.99 -15.06
C GLY A 156 19.51 22.15 -13.64
N THR A 157 18.68 22.11 -12.60
CA THR A 157 19.11 22.21 -11.20
C THR A 157 18.88 20.89 -10.47
N PRO A 158 19.91 20.25 -9.91
CA PRO A 158 19.75 19.08 -9.06
C PRO A 158 18.89 19.41 -7.83
N ALA A 159 17.71 18.77 -7.73
CA ALA A 159 16.79 18.92 -6.61
C ALA A 159 15.92 17.66 -6.47
N PRO A 160 15.26 17.42 -5.33
CA PRO A 160 14.23 16.39 -5.21
C PRO A 160 13.07 16.63 -6.18
N LEU A 161 12.21 15.65 -6.40
CA LEU A 161 10.95 15.89 -7.13
C LEU A 161 10.11 16.94 -6.39
N PRO A 162 9.38 17.80 -7.12
CA PRO A 162 8.63 18.89 -6.52
C PRO A 162 7.51 18.35 -5.63
N GLN A 163 7.22 19.08 -4.54
CA GLN A 163 6.13 18.75 -3.62
C GLN A 163 4.76 18.66 -4.31
N ALA A 164 4.60 19.38 -5.43
CA ALA A 164 3.43 19.38 -6.31
C ALA A 164 3.01 17.97 -6.80
N LEU A 165 3.91 16.98 -6.78
CA LEU A 165 3.58 15.59 -7.15
C LEU A 165 2.43 15.02 -6.30
N LYS A 166 2.43 15.22 -4.98
CA LYS A 166 1.40 14.68 -4.10
C LYS A 166 0.02 15.33 -4.34
N PRO A 167 -0.09 16.67 -4.40
CA PRO A 167 -1.31 17.36 -4.82
C PRO A 167 -1.82 16.92 -6.19
N ALA A 168 -0.93 16.75 -7.19
CA ALA A 168 -1.33 16.28 -8.52
C ALA A 168 -1.99 14.90 -8.47
N ILE A 169 -1.47 13.98 -7.65
CA ILE A 169 -2.04 12.63 -7.48
C ILE A 169 -3.36 12.68 -6.71
N ILE A 170 -3.40 13.35 -5.55
CA ILE A 170 -4.62 13.39 -4.72
C ILE A 170 -5.76 14.14 -5.41
N ASN A 171 -5.47 15.11 -6.28
CA ASN A 171 -6.47 15.81 -7.07
C ASN A 171 -7.26 14.89 -8.01
N VAL A 172 -6.65 13.80 -8.51
CA VAL A 172 -7.38 12.80 -9.29
C VAL A 172 -8.44 12.11 -8.42
N LEU A 173 -8.07 11.76 -7.18
CA LEU A 173 -9.00 11.17 -6.22
C LEU A 173 -10.08 12.16 -5.79
N TRP A 174 -9.73 13.43 -5.53
CA TRP A 174 -10.69 14.47 -5.17
C TRP A 174 -11.73 14.70 -6.27
N GLN A 175 -11.30 14.74 -7.54
CA GLN A 175 -12.21 14.91 -8.67
C GLN A 175 -13.17 13.72 -8.84
N MET A 176 -12.74 12.52 -8.44
CA MET A 176 -13.55 11.31 -8.49
C MET A 176 -14.48 11.16 -7.28
N VAL A 177 -14.01 11.55 -6.09
CA VAL A 177 -14.70 11.31 -4.82
C VAL A 177 -15.66 12.42 -4.45
N ALA A 178 -15.31 13.67 -4.75
CA ALA A 178 -16.06 14.85 -4.30
C ALA A 178 -16.20 15.94 -5.39
N SER A 179 -15.81 15.64 -6.64
CA SER A 179 -15.81 16.61 -7.75
C SER A 179 -15.05 17.92 -7.46
N ILE A 180 -14.04 17.85 -6.58
CA ILE A 180 -13.23 19.00 -6.15
C ILE A 180 -11.83 18.87 -6.74
N ARG A 181 -11.17 20.02 -6.97
CA ARG A 181 -9.74 20.10 -7.26
C ARG A 181 -9.13 21.19 -6.39
N HIS A 182 -8.00 20.90 -5.75
CA HIS A 182 -7.22 21.88 -5.02
C HIS A 182 -6.04 22.37 -5.87
N ASP A 183 -5.57 23.59 -5.61
CA ASP A 183 -4.32 24.05 -6.18
C ASP A 183 -3.13 23.24 -5.64
N LEU A 184 -2.05 23.16 -6.41
CA LEU A 184 -0.91 22.29 -6.10
C LEU A 184 -0.11 22.76 -4.87
N ASP A 185 -0.40 23.94 -4.34
CA ASP A 185 0.18 24.55 -3.14
C ASP A 185 -0.85 24.69 -2.00
N ASN A 186 -2.02 24.04 -2.10
CA ASN A 186 -3.08 24.13 -1.10
C ASN A 186 -2.58 23.73 0.31
N GLU A 187 -2.67 24.67 1.25
CA GLU A 187 -2.12 24.53 2.60
C GLU A 187 -2.76 23.39 3.41
N GLU A 188 -4.06 23.12 3.22
CA GLU A 188 -4.77 22.06 3.95
C GLU A 188 -4.30 20.67 3.53
N VAL A 189 -4.15 20.44 2.23
CA VAL A 189 -3.60 19.18 1.69
C VAL A 189 -2.17 18.95 2.18
N VAL A 190 -1.34 20.01 2.16
CA VAL A 190 0.05 19.95 2.64
C VAL A 190 0.11 19.70 4.15
N LEU A 191 -0.79 20.30 4.95
CA LEU A 191 -0.87 20.08 6.39
C LEU A 191 -1.22 18.62 6.72
N ILE A 192 -2.24 18.06 6.06
CA ILE A 192 -2.66 16.68 6.28
C ILE A 192 -1.53 15.70 5.91
N ASP A 193 -0.84 15.92 4.78
CA ASP A 193 0.30 15.09 4.39
C ASP A 193 1.44 15.13 5.43
N LYS A 194 1.75 16.31 5.98
CA LYS A 194 2.74 16.45 7.06
C LYS A 194 2.34 15.68 8.32
N LEU A 195 1.06 15.70 8.70
CA LEU A 195 0.57 14.94 9.85
C LEU A 195 0.66 13.43 9.62
N ILE A 196 0.32 12.96 8.42
CA ILE A 196 0.46 11.54 8.04
C ILE A 196 1.93 11.11 8.08
N GLN A 197 2.85 11.91 7.55
CA GLN A 197 4.28 11.63 7.63
C GLN A 197 4.77 11.51 9.08
N LYS A 198 4.34 12.43 9.97
CA LYS A 198 4.65 12.39 11.40
C LYS A 198 4.13 11.11 12.07
N VAL A 199 2.96 10.60 11.66
CA VAL A 199 2.44 9.29 12.10
C VAL A 199 3.36 8.16 11.61
N MET A 200 3.76 8.16 10.33
CA MET A 200 4.63 7.13 9.75
C MET A 200 6.00 7.07 10.44
N GLU A 201 6.62 8.22 10.72
CA GLU A 201 7.91 8.31 11.42
C GLU A 201 7.84 7.75 12.85
N ASN A 202 6.66 7.81 13.48
CA ASN A 202 6.43 7.35 14.85
C ASN A 202 5.67 6.02 14.92
N ALA A 203 5.44 5.35 13.78
CA ALA A 203 4.55 4.20 13.67
C ALA A 203 4.97 3.05 14.59
N SER A 204 6.27 2.79 14.75
CA SER A 204 6.76 1.71 15.63
C SER A 204 6.36 1.87 17.10
N LEU A 205 6.34 3.12 17.60
CA LEU A 205 5.90 3.45 18.97
C LEU A 205 4.38 3.40 19.07
N ILE A 206 3.67 3.99 18.10
CA ILE A 206 2.20 4.02 18.06
C ILE A 206 1.62 2.60 18.03
N MET A 207 2.22 1.72 17.22
CA MET A 207 1.79 0.32 17.07
C MET A 207 2.24 -0.59 18.22
N MET A 208 2.99 -0.11 19.22
CA MET A 208 3.49 -0.95 20.31
C MET A 208 2.36 -1.70 21.03
N GLN A 209 1.20 -1.05 21.17
CA GLN A 209 0.01 -1.63 21.80
C GLN A 209 -0.56 -2.85 21.07
N ASP A 210 -0.36 -2.92 19.74
CA ASP A 210 -0.89 -4.00 18.92
C ASP A 210 -0.16 -5.32 19.19
N PHE A 211 1.12 -5.24 19.54
CA PHE A 211 1.99 -6.38 19.83
C PHE A 211 2.08 -6.67 21.33
N PHE A 212 2.14 -5.62 22.14
CA PHE A 212 2.33 -5.69 23.59
C PHE A 212 1.19 -4.93 24.29
N PRO A 213 0.01 -5.53 24.45
CA PRO A 213 -1.14 -4.86 25.08
C PRO A 213 -1.05 -4.80 26.62
N TRP A 214 -0.25 -5.67 27.24
CA TRP A 214 -0.13 -5.80 28.69
C TRP A 214 0.39 -4.55 29.44
N PRO A 215 1.24 -3.65 28.89
CA PRO A 215 1.68 -2.46 29.62
C PRO A 215 0.52 -1.50 29.94
N LYS A 216 -0.55 -1.51 29.14
CA LYS A 216 -1.77 -0.72 29.41
C LYS A 216 -2.45 -1.11 30.73
N ASN A 217 -2.29 -2.35 31.17
CA ASN A 217 -2.88 -2.84 32.43
C ASN A 217 -2.02 -2.51 33.65
N ILE A 218 -0.79 -2.02 33.45
CA ILE A 218 0.20 -1.75 34.50
C ILE A 218 0.40 -0.24 34.66
N LEU A 219 0.47 0.49 33.55
CA LEU A 219 0.74 1.91 33.53
C LEU A 219 -0.56 2.73 33.52
N PRO A 220 -0.63 3.88 34.21
CA PRO A 220 -1.71 4.84 34.03
C PRO A 220 -1.88 5.23 32.56
N GLU A 221 -3.13 5.37 32.10
CA GLU A 221 -3.45 5.59 30.69
C GLU A 221 -2.75 6.83 30.09
N SER A 222 -2.63 7.91 30.87
CA SER A 222 -1.91 9.12 30.46
C SER A 222 -0.43 8.87 30.17
N ILE A 223 0.25 8.12 31.05
CA ILE A 223 1.67 7.75 30.89
C ILE A 223 1.83 6.83 29.68
N TYR A 224 0.95 5.84 29.55
CA TYR A 224 0.99 4.91 28.42
C TYR A 224 0.80 5.63 27.08
N ASN A 225 -0.24 6.46 26.96
CA ASN A 225 -0.53 7.22 25.74
C ASN A 225 0.59 8.19 25.38
N TRP A 226 1.29 8.75 26.37
CA TRP A 226 2.50 9.55 26.15
C TRP A 226 3.65 8.69 25.62
N LEU A 227 3.93 7.53 26.24
CA LEU A 227 5.00 6.61 25.82
C LEU A 227 4.83 6.12 24.38
N VAL A 228 3.61 5.72 24.00
CA VAL A 228 3.32 5.25 22.63
C VAL A 228 3.07 6.39 21.64
N LYS A 229 3.21 7.67 22.08
CA LYS A 229 2.96 8.87 21.27
C LYS A 229 1.57 8.89 20.61
N LYS A 230 0.54 8.38 21.29
CA LYS A 230 -0.83 8.28 20.78
C LYS A 230 -1.40 9.63 20.32
N HIS A 231 -0.99 10.72 20.96
CA HIS A 231 -1.42 12.09 20.62
C HIS A 231 -1.11 12.48 19.17
N ILE A 232 0.00 11.98 18.59
CA ILE A 232 0.35 12.24 17.18
C ILE A 232 -0.69 11.66 16.24
N LEU A 233 -1.13 10.42 16.52
CA LEU A 233 -2.17 9.78 15.73
C LEU A 233 -3.51 10.50 15.89
N ILE A 234 -3.90 10.84 17.13
CA ILE A 234 -5.17 11.54 17.40
C ILE A 234 -5.21 12.89 16.66
N GLU A 235 -4.12 13.65 16.68
CA GLU A 235 -3.98 14.92 15.96
C GLU A 235 -4.21 14.74 14.46
N ALA A 236 -3.51 13.78 13.83
CA ALA A 236 -3.63 13.50 12.41
C ALA A 236 -5.04 13.04 12.01
N VAL A 237 -5.60 12.08 12.77
CA VAL A 237 -6.93 11.52 12.53
C VAL A 237 -8.01 12.58 12.70
N SER A 238 -7.92 13.41 13.74
CA SER A 238 -8.90 14.48 13.97
C SER A 238 -8.86 15.56 12.89
N ALA A 239 -7.67 15.92 12.40
CA ALA A 239 -7.54 16.88 11.31
C ALA A 239 -8.17 16.35 10.02
N LEU A 240 -7.87 15.09 9.68
CA LEU A 240 -8.45 14.40 8.52
C LEU A 240 -9.97 14.26 8.64
N GLU A 241 -10.48 13.83 9.80
CA GLU A 241 -11.92 13.69 10.02
C GLU A 241 -12.65 15.01 9.82
N SER A 242 -12.11 16.08 10.41
CA SER A 242 -12.68 17.43 10.33
C SER A 242 -12.76 17.92 8.90
N SER A 243 -11.67 17.76 8.12
CA SER A 243 -11.61 18.13 6.71
C SER A 243 -12.64 17.36 5.88
N LEU A 244 -12.64 16.03 5.97
CA LEU A 244 -13.57 15.19 5.20
C LEU A 244 -15.04 15.42 5.60
N ARG A 245 -15.30 15.66 6.89
CA ARG A 245 -16.65 15.95 7.38
C ARG A 245 -17.20 17.25 6.82
N LYS A 246 -16.37 18.29 6.63
CA LYS A 246 -16.80 19.54 5.98
C LYS A 246 -17.28 19.25 4.56
N VAL A 247 -16.48 18.52 3.79
CA VAL A 247 -16.82 18.16 2.40
C VAL A 247 -18.11 17.33 2.33
N VAL A 248 -18.25 16.31 3.18
CA VAL A 248 -19.48 15.50 3.24
C VAL A 248 -20.71 16.35 3.60
N ASN A 249 -20.58 17.28 4.55
CA ASN A 249 -21.67 18.17 4.92
C ASN A 249 -22.10 19.12 3.78
N GLU A 250 -21.15 19.57 2.95
CA GLU A 250 -21.46 20.37 1.75
C GLU A 250 -22.20 19.55 0.70
N HIS A 251 -21.84 18.27 0.53
CA HIS A 251 -22.56 17.36 -0.36
C HIS A 251 -23.97 17.10 0.15
N ILE A 252 -24.16 16.85 1.45
CA ILE A 252 -25.50 16.70 2.06
C ILE A 252 -26.39 17.92 1.78
N LYS A 253 -25.83 19.14 1.86
CA LYS A 253 -26.59 20.39 1.61
C LYS A 253 -26.95 20.60 0.15
N SER A 254 -26.16 20.07 -0.78
CA SER A 254 -26.27 20.33 -2.22
C SER A 254 -26.69 19.10 -3.03
N LEU A 255 -27.11 18.02 -2.36
CA LEU A 255 -27.41 16.74 -2.98
C LEU A 255 -28.62 16.87 -3.93
N ASP A 256 -28.39 16.54 -5.20
CA ASP A 256 -29.44 16.31 -6.19
C ASP A 256 -29.49 14.80 -6.51
N GLU A 257 -30.52 14.13 -6.01
CA GLU A 257 -30.69 12.68 -6.20
C GLU A 257 -30.86 12.27 -7.68
N SER A 258 -31.27 13.22 -8.54
CA SER A 258 -31.44 12.96 -9.98
C SER A 258 -30.14 13.10 -10.78
N ASN A 259 -29.12 13.73 -10.20
CA ASN A 259 -27.86 14.04 -10.86
C ASN A 259 -26.67 13.92 -9.89
N PRO A 260 -26.34 12.70 -9.43
CA PRO A 260 -25.19 12.48 -8.54
C PRO A 260 -23.89 12.89 -9.24
N ARG A 261 -23.06 13.67 -8.54
CA ARG A 261 -21.83 14.23 -9.10
C ARG A 261 -20.63 13.27 -9.03
N ASP A 262 -20.56 12.51 -7.94
CA ASP A 262 -19.39 11.75 -7.52
C ASP A 262 -19.72 10.67 -6.48
N TYR A 263 -18.67 10.04 -5.94
CA TYR A 263 -18.76 8.96 -4.97
C TYR A 263 -19.54 9.33 -3.71
N ILE A 264 -19.41 10.57 -3.22
CA ILE A 264 -20.09 11.01 -2.00
C ILE A 264 -21.60 11.06 -2.25
N ASP A 265 -22.03 11.71 -3.34
CA ASP A 265 -23.46 11.79 -3.66
C ASP A 265 -24.07 10.39 -3.84
N GLU A 266 -23.41 9.52 -4.60
CA GLU A 266 -23.86 8.12 -4.80
C GLU A 266 -23.99 7.37 -3.47
N TYR A 267 -23.06 7.59 -2.54
CA TYR A 267 -23.11 6.96 -1.23
C TYR A 267 -24.26 7.50 -0.40
N LEU A 268 -24.47 8.82 -0.40
CA LEU A 268 -25.58 9.44 0.34
C LEU A 268 -26.94 8.96 -0.17
N ILE A 269 -27.10 8.84 -1.49
CA ILE A 269 -28.31 8.31 -2.14
C ILE A 269 -28.53 6.85 -1.74
N GLU A 270 -27.50 6.01 -1.83
CA GLU A 270 -27.61 4.59 -1.47
C GLU A 270 -27.88 4.41 0.03
N MET A 271 -27.24 5.20 0.89
CA MET A 271 -27.48 5.21 2.33
C MET A 271 -28.95 5.57 2.64
N LYS A 272 -29.52 6.55 1.93
CA LYS A 272 -30.94 6.92 2.07
C LYS A 272 -31.89 5.78 1.66
N LYS A 273 -31.58 5.06 0.58
CA LYS A 273 -32.36 3.88 0.14
C LYS A 273 -32.34 2.72 1.14
N GLN A 274 -31.30 2.64 1.97
CA GLN A 274 -31.11 1.58 2.95
C GLN A 274 -31.53 1.97 4.37
N ILE A 275 -32.21 3.11 4.57
CA ILE A 275 -32.53 3.62 5.91
C ILE A 275 -33.42 2.68 6.73
N ASP A 276 -34.34 1.98 6.06
CA ASP A 276 -35.26 1.02 6.69
C ASP A 276 -34.68 -0.41 6.75
N ASN A 277 -33.46 -0.62 6.25
CA ASN A 277 -32.80 -1.92 6.28
C ASN A 277 -31.99 -2.08 7.58
N PRO A 278 -32.42 -2.94 8.53
CA PRO A 278 -31.71 -3.14 9.79
C PRO A 278 -30.32 -3.78 9.61
N GLU A 279 -30.06 -4.41 8.46
CA GLU A 279 -28.77 -5.00 8.10
C GLU A 279 -27.86 -4.03 7.34
N SER A 280 -28.28 -2.77 7.17
CA SER A 280 -27.46 -1.74 6.51
C SER A 280 -26.20 -1.46 7.31
N THR A 281 -25.07 -1.46 6.62
CA THR A 281 -23.75 -1.14 7.20
C THR A 281 -23.32 0.29 6.90
N MET A 282 -24.14 1.05 6.16
CA MET A 282 -23.80 2.38 5.66
C MET A 282 -24.11 3.44 6.70
N SER A 283 -23.13 4.30 6.98
CA SER A 283 -23.31 5.50 7.80
C SER A 283 -22.43 6.64 7.28
N ILE A 284 -22.68 7.87 7.74
CA ILE A 284 -21.79 9.02 7.47
C ILE A 284 -20.38 8.76 8.00
N ARG A 285 -20.26 8.09 9.14
CA ARG A 285 -18.96 7.73 9.69
C ARG A 285 -18.23 6.71 8.81
N ASP A 286 -18.95 5.75 8.26
CA ASP A 286 -18.41 4.76 7.31
C ASP A 286 -18.02 5.41 5.98
N LEU A 287 -18.79 6.39 5.50
CA LEU A 287 -18.45 7.21 4.33
C LEU A 287 -17.13 7.96 4.54
N ILE A 288 -17.01 8.71 5.64
CA ILE A 288 -15.78 9.45 5.98
C ILE A 288 -14.58 8.48 6.08
N THR A 289 -14.78 7.31 6.70
CA THR A 289 -13.74 6.28 6.79
C THR A 289 -13.36 5.74 5.41
N SER A 290 -14.34 5.49 4.55
CA SER A 290 -14.11 4.99 3.18
C SER A 290 -13.36 6.01 2.31
N ILE A 291 -13.66 7.30 2.45
CA ILE A 291 -12.93 8.37 1.74
C ILE A 291 -11.49 8.45 2.23
N ALA A 292 -11.29 8.41 3.55
CA ALA A 292 -9.96 8.41 4.16
C ALA A 292 -9.12 7.21 3.70
N ASP A 293 -9.72 6.01 3.65
CA ASP A 293 -9.10 4.79 3.11
C ASP A 293 -8.67 4.94 1.65
N LEU A 294 -9.53 5.53 0.80
CA LEU A 294 -9.23 5.75 -0.62
C LEU A 294 -8.05 6.72 -0.79
N PHE A 295 -8.00 7.78 0.01
CA PHE A 295 -6.95 8.80 -0.07
C PHE A 295 -5.61 8.29 0.44
N ASP A 296 -5.58 7.64 1.61
CA ASP A 296 -4.35 7.10 2.17
C ASP A 296 -3.75 6.04 1.23
N ALA A 297 -4.57 5.08 0.78
CA ALA A 297 -4.12 4.02 -0.11
C ALA A 297 -3.68 4.53 -1.49
N GLY A 298 -4.43 5.45 -2.09
CA GLY A 298 -4.15 5.95 -3.43
C GLY A 298 -3.01 6.96 -3.49
N LEU A 299 -2.87 7.83 -2.49
CA LEU A 299 -1.83 8.85 -2.48
C LEU A 299 -0.44 8.26 -2.25
N GLN A 300 -0.26 7.52 -1.16
CA GLN A 300 1.07 7.05 -0.74
C GLN A 300 1.66 6.04 -1.73
N THR A 301 0.84 5.12 -2.24
CA THR A 301 1.32 4.05 -3.12
C THR A 301 1.67 4.55 -4.53
N THR A 302 0.80 5.38 -5.13
CA THR A 302 1.08 5.98 -6.45
C THR A 302 2.28 6.92 -6.38
N THR A 303 2.36 7.77 -5.34
CA THR A 303 3.52 8.67 -5.14
C THR A 303 4.82 7.88 -5.06
N ALA A 304 4.90 6.90 -4.16
CA ALA A 304 6.11 6.10 -3.99
C ALA A 304 6.50 5.35 -5.28
N THR A 305 5.53 4.86 -6.05
CA THR A 305 5.79 4.19 -7.32
C THR A 305 6.34 5.15 -8.38
N ILE A 306 5.82 6.39 -8.46
CA ILE A 306 6.36 7.42 -9.37
C ILE A 306 7.80 7.79 -8.98
N TYR A 307 8.10 7.98 -7.69
CA TYR A 307 9.47 8.21 -7.24
C TYR A 307 10.41 7.06 -7.63
N TRP A 308 10.00 5.80 -7.39
CA TRP A 308 10.77 4.64 -7.83
C TRP A 308 11.02 4.64 -9.34
N ALA A 309 9.97 4.91 -10.13
CA ALA A 309 10.09 4.98 -11.58
C ALA A 309 11.11 6.05 -12.01
N VAL A 310 11.04 7.25 -11.44
CA VAL A 310 12.00 8.35 -11.73
C VAL A 310 13.43 7.97 -11.35
N PHE A 311 13.63 7.33 -10.19
CA PHE A 311 14.95 6.88 -9.76
C PHE A 311 15.52 5.78 -10.65
N TYR A 312 14.68 4.86 -11.12
CA TYR A 312 15.09 3.86 -12.12
C TYR A 312 15.39 4.51 -13.47
N LEU A 313 14.57 5.44 -13.95
CA LEU A 313 14.84 6.17 -15.20
C LEU A 313 16.20 6.89 -15.16
N ALA A 314 16.48 7.59 -14.06
CA ALA A 314 17.74 8.29 -13.86
C ALA A 314 18.95 7.33 -13.77
N SER A 315 18.77 6.17 -13.14
CA SER A 315 19.84 5.18 -12.93
C SER A 315 20.08 4.26 -14.14
N PHE A 316 19.08 4.10 -15.01
CA PHE A 316 19.12 3.19 -16.18
C PHE A 316 18.86 3.97 -17.48
N PRO A 317 19.82 4.79 -17.95
CA PRO A 317 19.62 5.69 -19.09
C PRO A 317 19.26 4.97 -20.41
N GLU A 318 19.76 3.75 -20.63
CA GLU A 318 19.41 2.97 -21.83
C GLU A 318 17.93 2.53 -21.84
N VAL A 319 17.34 2.27 -20.67
CA VAL A 319 15.90 1.99 -20.56
C VAL A 319 15.11 3.24 -20.92
N GLN A 320 15.49 4.39 -20.36
CA GLN A 320 14.83 5.65 -20.63
C GLN A 320 14.94 6.06 -22.11
N LYS A 321 16.08 5.82 -22.76
CA LYS A 321 16.27 6.05 -24.20
C LYS A 321 15.31 5.22 -25.06
N LYS A 322 15.09 3.95 -24.72
CA LYS A 322 14.11 3.09 -25.41
C LYS A 322 12.67 3.58 -25.20
N LEU A 323 12.33 4.01 -23.98
CA LEU A 323 11.03 4.61 -23.68
C LEU A 323 10.78 5.87 -24.52
N HIS A 324 11.75 6.78 -24.57
CA HIS A 324 11.66 7.97 -25.42
C HIS A 324 11.47 7.61 -26.90
N ALA A 325 12.26 6.66 -27.42
CA ALA A 325 12.13 6.24 -28.81
C ALA A 325 10.75 5.63 -29.13
N GLU A 326 10.18 4.85 -28.21
CA GLU A 326 8.83 4.29 -28.36
C GLU A 326 7.76 5.39 -28.31
N ILE A 327 7.84 6.28 -27.32
CA ILE A 327 6.88 7.36 -27.10
C ILE A 327 6.89 8.35 -28.27
N ASP A 328 8.08 8.78 -28.72
CA ASP A 328 8.20 9.75 -29.81
C ASP A 328 7.65 9.19 -31.14
N LYS A 329 7.76 7.87 -31.34
CA LYS A 329 7.26 7.18 -32.53
C LYS A 329 5.73 7.09 -32.52
N GLU A 330 5.13 6.73 -31.40
CA GLU A 330 3.71 6.35 -31.33
C GLU A 330 2.80 7.50 -30.85
N ILE A 331 3.33 8.45 -30.07
CA ILE A 331 2.60 9.62 -29.56
C ILE A 331 3.35 10.89 -29.97
N PRO A 332 3.03 11.46 -31.15
CA PRO A 332 3.66 12.70 -31.61
C PRO A 332 3.59 13.82 -30.58
N LYS A 333 4.64 14.63 -30.53
CA LYS A 333 4.78 15.76 -29.61
C LYS A 333 3.57 16.70 -29.69
N GLY A 334 3.05 17.11 -28.53
CA GLY A 334 1.86 17.97 -28.41
C GLY A 334 0.54 17.22 -28.26
N ASN A 335 0.51 15.90 -28.51
CA ASN A 335 -0.66 15.08 -28.21
C ASN A 335 -0.66 14.63 -26.75
N LEU A 336 -1.83 14.72 -26.11
CA LEU A 336 -2.04 14.21 -24.75
C LEU A 336 -1.98 12.68 -24.73
N VAL A 337 -1.29 12.11 -23.74
CA VAL A 337 -1.27 10.68 -23.50
C VAL A 337 -2.65 10.20 -23.05
N ASN A 338 -3.22 9.24 -23.76
CA ASN A 338 -4.47 8.59 -23.40
C ASN A 338 -4.22 7.18 -22.81
N ALA A 339 -5.10 6.71 -21.93
CA ALA A 339 -5.04 5.35 -21.38
C ALA A 339 -5.04 4.25 -22.47
N ASP A 340 -5.66 4.49 -23.63
CA ASP A 340 -5.69 3.54 -24.75
C ASP A 340 -4.35 3.45 -25.51
N ASP A 341 -3.46 4.42 -25.37
CA ASP A 341 -2.15 4.42 -26.04
C ASP A 341 -1.25 3.28 -25.57
N LYS A 342 -1.52 2.72 -24.38
CA LYS A 342 -0.78 1.57 -23.83
C LYS A 342 -0.71 0.38 -24.80
N LYS A 343 -1.74 0.18 -25.64
CA LYS A 343 -1.80 -0.87 -26.66
C LYS A 343 -0.69 -0.72 -27.72
N ARG A 344 -0.19 0.49 -27.91
CA ARG A 344 0.85 0.87 -28.86
C ARG A 344 2.21 1.10 -28.19
N LEU A 345 2.27 1.10 -26.85
CA LEU A 345 3.48 1.31 -26.05
C LEU A 345 3.86 0.08 -25.21
N PRO A 346 4.16 -1.08 -25.85
CA PRO A 346 4.47 -2.31 -25.13
C PRO A 346 5.69 -2.20 -24.20
N TYR A 347 6.75 -1.47 -24.59
CA TYR A 347 7.94 -1.27 -23.77
C TYR A 347 7.66 -0.37 -22.56
N THR A 348 6.78 0.62 -22.71
CA THR A 348 6.29 1.44 -21.59
C THR A 348 5.47 0.59 -20.61
N GLU A 349 4.58 -0.28 -21.08
CA GLU A 349 3.87 -1.23 -20.21
C GLU A 349 4.85 -2.18 -19.49
N ALA A 350 5.87 -2.68 -20.20
CA ALA A 350 6.91 -3.52 -19.63
C ALA A 350 7.73 -2.80 -18.55
N PHE A 351 8.10 -1.53 -18.78
CA PHE A 351 8.78 -0.70 -17.80
C PHE A 351 7.95 -0.53 -16.53
N LEU A 352 6.67 -0.18 -16.63
CA LEU A 352 5.79 0.01 -15.46
C LEU A 352 5.68 -1.27 -14.62
N ASN A 353 5.57 -2.44 -15.26
CA ASN A 353 5.53 -3.71 -14.53
C ASN A 353 6.88 -4.04 -13.88
N GLU A 354 8.00 -3.64 -14.49
CA GLU A 354 9.32 -3.80 -13.88
C GLU A 354 9.54 -2.84 -12.70
N VAL A 355 9.03 -1.61 -12.76
CA VAL A 355 8.99 -0.70 -11.59
C VAL A 355 8.25 -1.35 -10.43
N LEU A 356 7.06 -1.91 -10.68
CA LEU A 356 6.24 -2.57 -9.66
C LEU A 356 6.93 -3.81 -9.06
N ARG A 357 7.58 -4.63 -9.90
CA ARG A 357 8.33 -5.81 -9.46
C ARG A 357 9.55 -5.41 -8.62
N PHE A 358 10.39 -4.53 -9.16
CA PHE A 358 11.71 -4.24 -8.61
C PHE A 358 11.65 -3.37 -7.35
N SER A 359 10.72 -2.41 -7.29
CA SER A 359 10.44 -1.71 -6.02
C SER A 359 9.87 -2.64 -4.97
N SER A 360 9.05 -3.61 -5.41
CA SER A 360 8.27 -4.50 -4.57
C SER A 360 7.65 -3.73 -3.40
N LEU A 361 6.94 -2.63 -3.72
CA LEU A 361 6.58 -1.58 -2.77
C LEU A 361 5.93 -2.10 -1.47
N ILE A 362 5.10 -3.14 -1.55
CA ILE A 362 4.47 -3.78 -0.38
C ILE A 362 4.94 -5.25 -0.34
N PRO A 363 6.17 -5.54 0.13
CA PRO A 363 6.81 -6.85 -0.05
C PRO A 363 6.15 -7.97 0.76
N LEU A 364 5.37 -7.64 1.79
CA LEU A 364 4.66 -8.61 2.64
C LEU A 364 3.15 -8.70 2.33
N GLY A 365 2.68 -7.90 1.35
CA GLY A 365 1.27 -7.64 1.13
C GLY A 365 0.58 -6.94 2.31
N VAL A 366 -0.68 -6.59 2.14
CA VAL A 366 -1.52 -6.11 3.25
C VAL A 366 -2.00 -7.32 4.05
N PHE A 367 -1.61 -7.39 5.33
CA PHE A 367 -1.89 -8.53 6.19
C PHE A 367 -3.38 -8.87 6.27
N ARG A 368 -3.63 -10.16 6.43
CA ARG A 368 -4.95 -10.74 6.65
C ARG A 368 -5.01 -11.43 8.00
N SER A 369 -6.18 -11.91 8.36
CA SER A 369 -6.41 -12.71 9.55
C SER A 369 -7.31 -13.88 9.22
N VAL A 370 -7.22 -14.93 10.02
CA VAL A 370 -8.14 -16.07 9.99
C VAL A 370 -9.13 -15.96 11.16
N SER A 371 -10.41 -16.16 10.89
CA SER A 371 -11.48 -15.97 11.89
C SER A 371 -11.76 -17.20 12.77
N LYS A 372 -11.12 -18.32 12.43
CA LYS A 372 -11.18 -19.61 13.12
C LYS A 372 -9.88 -20.37 12.90
N ASP A 373 -9.68 -21.44 13.67
CA ASP A 373 -8.60 -22.38 13.41
C ASP A 373 -8.80 -23.04 12.04
N ILE A 374 -7.75 -23.07 11.22
CA ILE A 374 -7.80 -23.67 9.88
C ILE A 374 -6.63 -24.62 9.67
N LYS A 375 -6.89 -25.71 8.93
CA LYS A 375 -5.85 -26.62 8.45
C LYS A 375 -5.39 -26.14 7.08
N PHE A 376 -4.12 -25.78 6.95
CA PHE A 376 -3.56 -25.29 5.69
C PHE A 376 -2.10 -25.71 5.53
N GLY A 377 -1.76 -26.28 4.37
CA GLY A 377 -0.39 -26.69 4.04
C GLY A 377 0.23 -27.67 5.05
N GLY A 378 -0.59 -28.54 5.67
CA GLY A 378 -0.15 -29.49 6.69
C GLY A 378 -0.08 -28.94 8.13
N TYR A 379 -0.41 -27.66 8.33
CA TYR A 379 -0.36 -27.00 9.63
C TYR A 379 -1.74 -26.53 10.10
N THR A 380 -1.88 -26.34 11.42
CA THR A 380 -3.00 -25.61 12.02
C THR A 380 -2.61 -24.14 12.16
N ILE A 381 -3.25 -23.27 11.39
CA ILE A 381 -3.16 -21.83 11.58
C ILE A 381 -4.27 -21.46 12.58
N PRO A 382 -3.92 -21.00 13.79
CA PRO A 382 -4.90 -20.71 14.82
C PRO A 382 -5.69 -19.44 14.48
N LYS A 383 -6.90 -19.35 15.02
CA LYS A 383 -7.73 -18.15 15.00
C LYS A 383 -6.92 -16.91 15.39
N ASP A 384 -7.22 -15.79 14.74
CA ASP A 384 -6.60 -14.47 14.92
C ASP A 384 -5.10 -14.42 14.53
N ALA A 385 -4.57 -15.47 13.91
CA ALA A 385 -3.25 -15.43 13.29
C ALA A 385 -3.24 -14.45 12.12
N ILE A 386 -2.19 -13.61 12.08
CA ILE A 386 -1.98 -12.62 11.05
C ILE A 386 -1.27 -13.30 9.87
N VAL A 387 -1.87 -13.26 8.69
CA VAL A 387 -1.35 -13.94 7.50
C VAL A 387 -0.79 -12.92 6.50
N GLY A 388 0.49 -13.05 6.16
CA GLY A 388 1.18 -12.27 5.13
C GLY A 388 1.64 -13.13 3.96
N MET A 389 1.96 -12.48 2.83
CA MET A 389 2.57 -13.16 1.67
C MET A 389 3.99 -12.64 1.47
N LEU A 390 4.97 -13.49 1.16
CA LEU A 390 6.34 -13.07 0.85
C LEU A 390 6.46 -12.64 -0.63
N ALA A 391 5.66 -11.65 -1.06
CA ALA A 391 5.67 -11.15 -2.43
C ALA A 391 7.04 -10.62 -2.86
N GLY A 392 7.75 -9.90 -1.99
CA GLY A 392 9.09 -9.42 -2.26
C GLY A 392 10.10 -10.55 -2.50
N SER A 393 10.01 -11.64 -1.74
CA SER A 393 10.81 -12.84 -2.00
C SER A 393 10.57 -13.39 -3.40
N ILE A 394 9.30 -13.50 -3.79
CA ILE A 394 8.86 -14.04 -5.08
C ILE A 394 9.31 -13.14 -6.24
N HIS A 395 9.20 -11.82 -6.09
CA HIS A 395 9.63 -10.84 -7.09
C HIS A 395 11.13 -10.93 -7.39
N PHE A 396 11.94 -11.42 -6.46
CA PHE A 396 13.39 -11.58 -6.60
C PHE A 396 13.86 -13.04 -6.70
N ASP A 397 12.93 -14.00 -6.85
CA ASP A 397 13.25 -15.42 -6.95
C ASP A 397 13.62 -15.80 -8.41
N PRO A 398 14.81 -16.36 -8.67
CA PRO A 398 15.23 -16.76 -10.01
C PRO A 398 14.37 -17.88 -10.61
N LYS A 399 13.59 -18.60 -9.79
CA LYS A 399 12.61 -19.58 -10.27
C LYS A 399 11.48 -18.92 -11.08
N TYR A 400 11.15 -17.67 -10.78
CA TYR A 400 10.00 -16.96 -11.37
C TYR A 400 10.45 -15.82 -12.31
N PHE A 401 11.56 -15.15 -11.97
CA PHE A 401 12.09 -14.03 -12.73
C PHE A 401 13.57 -14.25 -13.07
N GLU A 402 13.88 -14.38 -14.37
CA GLU A 402 15.25 -14.48 -14.87
C GLU A 402 16.06 -13.21 -14.52
N PHE A 403 17.31 -13.34 -14.05
CA PHE A 403 18.13 -12.22 -13.56
C PHE A 403 17.33 -11.27 -12.63
N PRO A 404 16.85 -11.76 -11.48
CA PRO A 404 15.86 -11.04 -10.66
C PRO A 404 16.40 -9.74 -10.05
N ASN A 405 17.72 -9.65 -9.87
CA ASN A 405 18.39 -8.49 -9.28
C ASN A 405 18.72 -7.40 -10.33
N GLU A 406 18.44 -7.64 -11.61
CA GLU A 406 18.61 -6.65 -12.67
C GLU A 406 17.27 -5.97 -12.98
N PHE A 407 17.30 -4.64 -13.08
CA PHE A 407 16.16 -3.87 -13.59
C PHE A 407 16.10 -4.00 -15.11
N ARG A 408 15.20 -4.84 -15.60
CA ARG A 408 15.14 -5.28 -17.00
C ARG A 408 13.69 -5.32 -17.49
N PRO A 409 13.15 -4.23 -18.06
CA PRO A 409 11.81 -4.21 -18.64
C PRO A 409 11.59 -5.29 -19.70
N GLU A 410 12.62 -5.68 -20.46
CA GLU A 410 12.55 -6.69 -21.51
C GLU A 410 11.99 -8.04 -21.04
N ARG A 411 11.98 -8.33 -19.73
CA ARG A 411 11.36 -9.54 -19.17
C ARG A 411 9.85 -9.65 -19.40
N PHE A 412 9.19 -8.55 -19.72
CA PHE A 412 7.75 -8.48 -20.01
C PHE A 412 7.49 -8.27 -21.51
N ILE A 413 8.50 -8.43 -22.35
CA ILE A 413 8.39 -8.35 -23.80
C ILE A 413 8.62 -9.75 -24.38
N ASN A 414 7.69 -10.21 -25.20
CA ASN A 414 7.80 -11.50 -25.87
C ASN A 414 8.68 -11.42 -27.15
N ALA A 415 8.88 -12.56 -27.81
CA ALA A 415 9.72 -12.64 -29.01
C ALA A 415 9.21 -11.76 -30.17
N GLU A 416 7.91 -11.45 -30.22
CA GLU A 416 7.30 -10.57 -31.22
C GLU A 416 7.35 -9.08 -30.86
N GLY A 417 8.00 -8.72 -29.75
CA GLY A 417 8.08 -7.33 -29.28
C GLY A 417 6.80 -6.82 -28.62
N LYS A 418 5.85 -7.71 -28.30
CA LYS A 418 4.61 -7.35 -27.62
C LYS A 418 4.77 -7.47 -26.12
N PHE A 419 4.05 -6.62 -25.40
CA PHE A 419 3.90 -6.77 -23.97
C PHE A 419 3.19 -8.10 -23.66
N GLU A 420 3.81 -8.90 -22.80
CA GLU A 420 3.22 -10.11 -22.26
C GLU A 420 2.81 -9.87 -20.82
N SER A 421 1.54 -10.18 -20.53
CA SER A 421 0.86 -10.00 -19.25
C SER A 421 1.75 -10.34 -18.06
N PRO A 422 1.57 -9.65 -16.90
CA PRO A 422 2.36 -9.92 -15.71
C PRO A 422 2.38 -11.41 -15.41
N LYS A 423 3.60 -11.95 -15.29
CA LYS A 423 3.83 -13.31 -14.78
C LYS A 423 2.93 -13.51 -13.56
N GLU A 424 2.33 -14.69 -13.42
CA GLU A 424 1.44 -15.04 -12.29
C GLU A 424 2.05 -14.81 -10.89
N PHE A 425 3.35 -14.52 -10.85
CA PHE A 425 4.20 -14.24 -9.71
C PHE A 425 4.39 -12.75 -9.40
N LEU A 426 3.92 -11.82 -10.25
CA LEU A 426 3.93 -10.39 -9.95
C LEU A 426 2.71 -10.04 -9.08
N MET A 427 2.93 -9.91 -7.77
CA MET A 427 1.87 -9.73 -6.77
C MET A 427 1.80 -8.28 -6.25
N ALA A 428 2.09 -7.30 -7.10
CA ALA A 428 2.15 -5.87 -6.73
C ALA A 428 0.83 -5.33 -6.15
N PHE A 429 -0.30 -5.87 -6.58
CA PHE A 429 -1.65 -5.46 -6.14
C PHE A 429 -2.33 -6.50 -5.22
N GLY A 430 -1.56 -7.48 -4.74
CA GLY A 430 -2.10 -8.64 -4.02
C GLY A 430 -2.99 -9.54 -4.88
N LEU A 431 -3.71 -10.48 -4.24
CA LEU A 431 -4.45 -11.53 -4.93
C LEU A 431 -5.79 -11.86 -4.26
N GLY A 432 -6.75 -12.42 -5.01
CA GLY A 432 -7.97 -13.00 -4.46
C GLY A 432 -8.95 -11.99 -3.85
N LYS A 433 -9.65 -12.37 -2.78
CA LYS A 433 -10.81 -11.61 -2.23
C LYS A 433 -10.48 -10.16 -1.87
N ARG A 434 -9.29 -9.91 -1.32
CA ARG A 434 -8.78 -8.60 -0.91
C ARG A 434 -7.74 -8.02 -1.88
N GLN A 435 -7.75 -8.42 -3.16
CA GLN A 435 -6.92 -7.76 -4.18
C GLN A 435 -7.20 -6.25 -4.21
N CYS A 436 -6.17 -5.47 -4.55
CA CYS A 436 -6.26 -4.00 -4.59
C CYS A 436 -7.50 -3.56 -5.37
N LEU A 437 -8.31 -2.75 -4.70
CA LEU A 437 -9.52 -2.18 -5.27
C LEU A 437 -9.19 -1.17 -6.38
N GLY A 438 -8.09 -0.42 -6.21
CA GLY A 438 -7.65 0.65 -7.10
C GLY A 438 -6.67 0.22 -8.19
N GLU A 439 -6.43 -1.07 -8.44
CA GLU A 439 -5.42 -1.52 -9.40
C GLU A 439 -5.58 -0.89 -10.79
N ALA A 440 -6.82 -0.86 -11.31
CA ALA A 440 -7.08 -0.29 -12.63
C ALA A 440 -6.82 1.23 -12.67
N LEU A 441 -7.19 1.95 -11.61
CA LEU A 441 -6.91 3.37 -11.47
C LEU A 441 -5.40 3.63 -11.38
N ALA A 442 -4.70 2.93 -10.49
CA ALA A 442 -3.26 3.08 -10.29
C ALA A 442 -2.47 2.80 -11.58
N ARG A 443 -2.79 1.73 -12.32
CA ARG A 443 -2.12 1.43 -13.59
C ARG A 443 -2.34 2.54 -14.63
N MET A 444 -3.54 3.09 -14.70
CA MET A 444 -3.88 4.19 -15.61
C MET A 444 -3.16 5.48 -15.22
N GLU A 445 -3.18 5.85 -13.94
CA GLU A 445 -2.47 7.01 -13.41
C GLU A 445 -0.97 6.90 -13.68
N LEU A 446 -0.35 5.80 -13.26
CA LEU A 446 1.08 5.57 -13.46
C LEU A 446 1.46 5.66 -14.94
N PHE A 447 0.66 5.07 -15.82
CA PHE A 447 0.89 5.14 -17.27
C PHE A 447 0.81 6.58 -17.79
N ILE A 448 -0.27 7.31 -17.51
CA ILE A 448 -0.45 8.67 -18.03
C ILE A 448 0.60 9.61 -17.43
N PHE A 449 0.81 9.61 -16.11
CA PHE A 449 1.79 10.47 -15.46
C PHE A 449 3.20 10.22 -16.00
N LEU A 450 3.66 8.96 -16.02
CA LEU A 450 5.03 8.64 -16.42
C LEU A 450 5.27 8.88 -17.91
N THR A 451 4.31 8.53 -18.76
CA THR A 451 4.44 8.77 -20.21
C THR A 451 4.40 10.26 -20.53
N THR A 452 3.53 11.05 -19.88
CA THR A 452 3.46 12.51 -20.06
C THR A 452 4.76 13.17 -19.60
N MET A 453 5.33 12.72 -18.47
CA MET A 453 6.65 13.20 -18.03
C MET A 453 7.73 12.84 -19.06
N LEU A 454 7.78 11.60 -19.55
CA LEU A 454 8.78 11.14 -20.50
C LEU A 454 8.65 11.75 -21.91
N GLN A 455 7.48 12.26 -22.30
CA GLN A 455 7.34 13.03 -23.54
C GLN A 455 8.19 14.31 -23.51
N GLU A 456 8.32 14.95 -22.34
CA GLU A 456 8.87 16.30 -22.23
C GLU A 456 10.16 16.38 -21.42
N LEU A 457 10.45 15.38 -20.60
CA LEU A 457 11.50 15.42 -19.59
C LEU A 457 12.45 14.23 -19.74
N GLN A 458 13.71 14.47 -19.40
CA GLN A 458 14.72 13.45 -19.21
C GLN A 458 15.25 13.52 -17.77
N PHE A 459 15.30 12.38 -17.11
CA PHE A 459 15.77 12.22 -15.74
C PHE A 459 17.19 11.66 -15.73
N SER A 460 18.07 12.18 -14.88
CA SER A 460 19.45 11.72 -14.78
C SER A 460 19.98 11.87 -13.37
N VAL A 461 21.02 11.09 -13.06
CA VAL A 461 21.77 11.26 -11.81
C VAL A 461 22.56 12.57 -11.89
N PRO A 462 22.51 13.44 -10.86
CA PRO A 462 23.34 14.63 -10.83
C PRO A 462 24.84 14.32 -10.97
N PRO A 463 25.65 15.22 -11.56
CA PRO A 463 27.09 15.01 -11.67
C PRO A 463 27.74 14.73 -10.32
N ASN A 464 28.61 13.72 -10.26
CA ASN A 464 29.34 13.28 -9.07
C ASN A 464 28.44 12.79 -7.91
N GLN A 465 27.19 12.41 -8.19
CA GLN A 465 26.28 11.81 -7.22
C GLN A 465 25.88 10.40 -7.65
N THR A 466 25.23 9.67 -6.74
CA THR A 466 24.60 8.38 -7.00
C THR A 466 23.20 8.39 -6.41
N ILE A 467 22.25 7.75 -7.09
CA ILE A 467 20.92 7.51 -6.51
C ILE A 467 20.99 6.20 -5.71
N ASP A 468 20.62 6.26 -4.44
CA ASP A 468 20.42 5.09 -3.59
C ASP A 468 19.08 4.45 -3.92
N LEU A 469 19.15 3.25 -4.51
CA LEU A 469 18.00 2.44 -4.87
C LEU A 469 17.56 1.48 -3.75
N LYS A 470 18.11 1.62 -2.53
CA LYS A 470 17.62 0.90 -1.36
C LYS A 470 16.41 1.62 -0.76
N PRO A 471 15.35 0.89 -0.36
CA PRO A 471 14.21 1.50 0.29
C PRO A 471 14.59 2.10 1.65
N ASN A 472 13.86 3.13 2.07
CA ASN A 472 13.89 3.60 3.46
C ASN A 472 13.38 2.47 4.37
N PRO A 473 13.96 2.23 5.55
CA PRO A 473 13.53 1.13 6.40
C PRO A 473 12.15 1.42 6.98
N PHE A 474 11.11 0.83 6.39
CA PHE A 474 9.75 0.84 6.91
C PHE A 474 9.20 -0.60 6.96
N PRO A 475 8.57 -1.04 8.06
CA PRO A 475 8.03 -2.39 8.14
C PRO A 475 6.97 -2.64 7.07
N ALA A 476 7.13 -3.70 6.26
CA ALA A 476 6.17 -4.11 5.24
C ALA A 476 5.87 -3.08 4.11
N PHE A 477 6.70 -2.03 3.98
CA PHE A 477 6.64 -1.05 2.89
C PHE A 477 8.07 -0.71 2.45
N ASN A 478 8.31 -0.61 1.15
CA ASN A 478 9.59 -0.26 0.56
C ASN A 478 9.54 1.15 -0.06
N PRO A 479 9.36 2.24 0.73
CA PRO A 479 9.33 3.57 0.18
C PRO A 479 10.72 3.98 -0.34
N PRO A 480 10.80 4.76 -1.44
CA PRO A 480 12.05 5.36 -1.85
C PRO A 480 12.48 6.45 -0.86
N LYS A 481 13.76 6.85 -0.90
CA LYS A 481 14.23 8.04 -0.18
C LYS A 481 13.85 9.28 -0.98
N PHE A 482 12.80 9.97 -0.55
CA PHE A 482 12.14 11.04 -1.30
C PHE A 482 12.98 12.32 -1.46
N ASP A 483 13.99 12.49 -0.62
CA ASP A 483 14.87 13.66 -0.52
C ASP A 483 16.10 13.60 -1.45
N GLN A 484 16.20 12.56 -2.28
CA GLN A 484 17.31 12.41 -3.21
C GLN A 484 17.23 13.40 -4.37
N ASN A 485 18.35 14.06 -4.66
CA ASN A 485 18.45 14.97 -5.80
C ASN A 485 18.44 14.20 -7.12
N ILE A 486 17.66 14.70 -8.06
CA ILE A 486 17.63 14.26 -9.46
C ILE A 486 17.92 15.44 -10.38
N LEU A 487 18.59 15.19 -11.50
CA LEU A 487 18.78 16.19 -12.55
C LEU A 487 17.73 15.96 -13.63
N VAL A 488 16.86 16.95 -13.83
CA VAL A 488 15.83 16.94 -14.88
C VAL A 488 16.23 17.90 -16.00
N THR A 489 16.12 17.46 -17.24
CA THR A 489 16.30 18.30 -18.44
C THR A 489 15.07 18.23 -19.34
N VAL A 490 14.81 19.30 -20.09
CA VAL A 490 13.68 19.36 -21.03
C VAL A 490 14.11 18.79 -22.38
N ARG A 491 13.29 17.89 -22.92
CA ARG A 491 13.51 17.26 -24.23
C ARG A 491 13.13 18.22 -25.37
N LYS A 492 13.98 18.26 -26.40
CA LYS A 492 13.80 19.15 -27.55
C LYS A 492 12.69 18.71 -28.49
#